data_AF-A0A6P7SIS1-F1
#
_entry.id   AF-A0A6P7SIS1-F1
#
_cell.length_a   1.000
_cell.length_b   1.000
_cell.length_c   1.000
_cell.angle_alpha   90.00
_cell.angle_beta   90.00
_cell.angle_gamma   90.00
#
_symmetry.space_group_name_H-M   'P 1'
#
loop_
_entity.id
_entity.type
_entity.pdbx_description
1 polymer ?
#
loop_
_entity_poly.entity_id
_entity_poly.type
_entity_poly.pdbx_seq_one_letter_code
_entity_poly.pdbx_strand_id
1 'polypeptide(L)'
;MYKYLSIVAIIAAIVVLGYTDESNICEREHASSMATFVRDAKNCSVYSICVLGRSMGKMACSSGLVFSITYNVCVRKNQERDDCNKTSSLGGISDDKLCDDYPNGNNRNPENCHSYIPCFNHTSMTVMQCPDRLHFSLKLQRCVLAKESDCEIEKSKN
;
A
#
# COMPACT_ATOMS: atom_id res chain seq x y z
N MET A 1 47.20 17.84 -14.84
CA MET A 1 46.38 16.71 -15.33
C MET A 1 45.70 15.95 -14.20
N TYR A 2 46.41 15.49 -13.16
CA TYR A 2 45.82 14.72 -12.05
C TYR A 2 44.68 15.43 -11.30
N LYS A 3 44.83 16.73 -10.98
CA LYS A 3 43.77 17.53 -10.33
C LYS A 3 42.46 17.62 -11.15
N TYR A 4 42.57 17.65 -12.48
CA TYR A 4 41.42 17.75 -13.37
C TYR A 4 40.67 16.41 -13.43
N LEU A 5 41.40 15.30 -13.45
CA LEU A 5 40.82 13.95 -13.33
C LEU A 5 40.09 13.76 -11.99
N SER A 6 40.67 14.23 -10.87
CA SER A 6 40.04 14.13 -9.55
C SER A 6 38.75 14.93 -9.46
N ILE A 7 38.69 16.13 -10.03
CA ILE A 7 37.48 16.97 -10.03
C ILE A 7 36.37 16.32 -10.86
N VAL A 8 36.69 15.79 -12.04
CA VAL A 8 35.70 15.09 -12.89
C VAL A 8 35.17 13.83 -12.20
N ALA A 9 36.02 13.06 -11.50
CA ALA A 9 35.60 11.89 -10.75
C ALA A 9 34.68 12.25 -9.57
N ILE A 10 34.96 13.36 -8.87
CA ILE A 10 34.13 13.85 -7.75
C ILE A 10 32.77 14.33 -8.27
N ILE A 11 32.74 15.07 -9.39
CA ILE A 11 31.49 15.53 -9.99
C ILE A 11 30.67 14.33 -10.48
N ALA A 12 31.29 13.34 -11.14
CA ALA A 12 30.62 12.12 -11.55
C ALA A 12 30.07 11.35 -10.34
N ALA A 13 30.81 11.26 -9.24
CA ALA A 13 30.33 10.63 -8.00
C ALA A 13 29.16 11.42 -7.37
N ILE A 14 29.20 12.75 -7.33
CA ILE A 14 28.11 13.59 -6.82
C ILE A 14 26.87 13.49 -7.71
N VAL A 15 27.05 13.43 -9.04
CA VAL A 15 25.96 13.23 -9.99
C VAL A 15 25.36 11.83 -9.80
N VAL A 16 26.18 10.78 -9.67
CA VAL A 16 25.71 9.41 -9.42
C VAL A 16 25.00 9.31 -8.07
N LEU A 17 25.53 9.93 -7.00
CA LEU A 17 24.91 9.95 -5.68
C LEU A 17 23.67 10.85 -5.62
N GLY A 18 23.57 11.87 -6.47
CA GLY A 18 22.41 12.75 -6.59
C GLY A 18 21.32 12.20 -7.51
N TYR A 19 21.63 11.20 -8.34
CA TYR A 19 20.69 10.58 -9.29
C TYR A 19 19.86 9.44 -8.65
N THR A 20 20.17 9.00 -7.43
CA THR A 20 19.61 7.75 -6.86
C THR A 20 18.30 7.90 -6.07
N ASP A 21 17.69 9.09 -5.97
CA ASP A 21 16.67 9.31 -4.92
C ASP A 21 15.20 9.31 -5.40
N GLU A 22 14.89 9.55 -6.67
CA GLU A 22 13.47 9.60 -7.11
C GLU A 22 12.95 8.34 -7.82
N SER A 23 13.82 7.43 -8.27
CA SER A 23 13.41 6.27 -9.09
C SER A 23 12.85 5.08 -8.30
N ASN A 24 12.96 5.06 -6.97
CA ASN A 24 12.83 3.82 -6.20
C ASN A 24 11.51 3.66 -5.42
N ILE A 25 10.53 4.57 -5.52
CA ILE A 25 9.30 4.48 -4.71
C ILE A 25 8.40 3.29 -5.13
N CYS A 26 8.35 2.96 -6.42
CA CYS A 26 7.59 1.82 -6.92
C CYS A 26 8.38 0.50 -6.88
N GLU A 27 9.71 0.55 -6.76
CA GLU A 27 10.57 -0.64 -6.65
C GLU A 27 10.68 -1.12 -5.19
N ARG A 28 10.73 -0.21 -4.22
CA ARG A 28 10.86 -0.54 -2.79
C ARG A 28 9.58 -1.08 -2.15
N GLU A 29 8.43 -0.66 -2.64
CA GLU A 29 7.12 -1.14 -2.15
C GLU A 29 6.66 -2.40 -2.89
N HIS A 30 7.56 -3.06 -3.63
CA HIS A 30 7.27 -4.29 -4.35
C HIS A 30 5.98 -4.25 -5.21
N ALA A 31 5.70 -3.11 -5.84
CA ALA A 31 4.60 -2.89 -6.78
C ALA A 31 4.81 -3.61 -8.13
N SER A 32 5.44 -4.79 -8.10
CA SER A 32 6.14 -5.43 -9.23
C SER A 32 5.20 -6.16 -10.20
N SER A 33 3.95 -6.45 -9.81
CA SER A 33 3.07 -7.34 -10.56
C SER A 33 1.78 -6.69 -11.13
N MET A 34 1.36 -5.50 -10.67
CA MET A 34 0.16 -4.80 -11.20
C MET A 34 0.16 -3.28 -10.93
N ALA A 35 -0.89 -2.58 -11.39
CA ALA A 35 -1.16 -1.19 -11.04
C ALA A 35 -1.51 -1.03 -9.55
N THR A 36 -0.82 -0.14 -8.85
CA THR A 36 -1.04 0.20 -7.44
C THR A 36 -0.79 1.68 -7.17
N PHE A 37 -1.21 2.16 -6.00
CA PHE A 37 -0.98 3.52 -5.54
C PHE A 37 -0.06 3.51 -4.33
N VAL A 38 1.05 4.23 -4.41
CA VAL A 38 2.01 4.35 -3.31
C VAL A 38 1.97 5.77 -2.77
N ARG A 39 1.59 5.92 -1.50
CA ARG A 39 1.59 7.24 -0.85
C ARG A 39 3.01 7.69 -0.52
N ASP A 40 3.27 8.98 -0.62
CA ASP A 40 4.54 9.56 -0.19
C ASP A 40 4.68 9.44 1.34
N ALA A 41 5.83 8.93 1.79
CA ALA A 41 6.10 8.65 3.20
C ALA A 41 6.19 9.91 4.08
N LYS A 42 6.49 11.07 3.50
CA LYS A 42 6.65 12.35 4.23
C LYS A 42 5.45 13.28 4.01
N ASN A 43 4.70 13.09 2.93
CA ASN A 43 3.57 13.92 2.57
C ASN A 43 2.36 13.06 2.18
N CYS A 44 1.49 12.78 3.15
CA CYS A 44 0.28 12.00 2.92
C CYS A 44 -0.71 12.59 1.92
N SER A 45 -0.53 13.84 1.47
CA SER A 45 -1.37 14.43 0.41
C SER A 45 -0.88 14.08 -0.99
N VAL A 46 0.25 13.38 -1.12
CA VAL A 46 0.88 13.01 -2.39
C VAL A 46 0.92 11.49 -2.51
N TYR A 47 0.65 10.99 -3.70
CA TYR A 47 0.73 9.57 -4.03
C TYR A 47 1.22 9.38 -5.46
N SER A 48 1.83 8.22 -5.74
CA SER A 48 2.34 7.84 -7.04
C SER A 48 1.50 6.70 -7.61
N ILE A 49 1.27 6.73 -8.92
CA ILE A 49 0.67 5.61 -9.64
C ILE A 49 1.80 4.72 -10.11
N CYS A 50 1.88 3.50 -9.59
CA CYS A 50 2.89 2.52 -9.97
C CYS A 50 2.25 1.48 -10.88
N VAL A 51 2.85 1.15 -12.02
CA VAL A 51 2.40 0.08 -12.92
C VAL A 51 3.61 -0.77 -13.28
N LEU A 52 3.56 -2.06 -12.94
CA LEU A 52 4.67 -3.01 -13.18
C LEU A 52 6.00 -2.49 -12.61
N GLY A 53 5.98 -2.04 -11.35
CA GLY A 53 7.13 -1.49 -10.64
C GLY A 53 7.60 -0.11 -11.11
N ARG A 54 6.95 0.50 -12.10
CA ARG A 54 7.35 1.80 -12.66
C ARG A 54 6.40 2.92 -12.25
N SER A 55 6.95 4.07 -11.89
CA SER A 55 6.16 5.27 -11.62
C SER A 55 5.61 5.83 -12.93
N MET A 56 4.28 5.88 -13.03
CA MET A 56 3.55 6.50 -14.15
C MET A 56 3.28 7.98 -13.91
N GLY A 57 3.38 8.45 -12.66
CA GLY A 57 3.19 9.85 -12.31
C GLY A 57 2.92 10.05 -10.82
N LYS A 58 3.24 11.25 -10.34
CA LYS A 58 2.91 11.74 -9.00
C LYS A 58 1.61 12.56 -9.07
N MET A 59 0.74 12.31 -8.11
CA MET A 59 -0.56 12.96 -7.95
C MET A 59 -0.65 13.59 -6.56
N ALA A 60 -1.48 14.61 -6.43
CA ALA A 60 -1.74 15.28 -5.16
C ALA A 60 -3.25 15.37 -4.93
N CYS A 61 -3.64 15.13 -3.68
CA CYS A 61 -5.00 15.41 -3.22
C CYS A 61 -5.23 16.92 -3.14
N SER A 62 -6.48 17.35 -3.30
CA SER A 62 -6.87 18.74 -3.07
C SER A 62 -6.62 19.18 -1.62
N SER A 63 -6.57 20.49 -1.39
CA SER A 63 -6.30 21.07 -0.07
C SER A 63 -7.20 20.50 1.04
N GLY A 64 -6.60 20.12 2.17
CA GLY A 64 -7.29 19.53 3.32
C GLY A 64 -7.58 18.03 3.22
N LEU A 65 -7.20 17.38 2.12
CA LEU A 65 -7.33 15.94 1.92
C LEU A 65 -5.97 15.24 1.98
N VAL A 66 -5.97 13.98 2.42
CA VAL A 66 -4.83 13.06 2.40
C VAL A 66 -5.23 11.82 1.61
N PHE A 67 -4.28 11.21 0.90
CA PHE A 67 -4.51 9.97 0.18
C PHE A 67 -4.60 8.82 1.18
N SER A 68 -5.71 8.09 1.19
CA SER A 68 -5.80 6.85 1.96
C SER A 68 -5.37 5.67 1.10
N ILE A 69 -4.40 4.89 1.58
CA ILE A 69 -3.93 3.67 0.92
C ILE A 69 -4.97 2.54 1.09
N THR A 70 -5.57 2.45 2.28
CA THR A 70 -6.63 1.49 2.63
C THR A 70 -7.83 1.58 1.69
N TYR A 71 -8.18 2.80 1.26
CA TYR A 71 -9.36 3.05 0.43
C TYR A 71 -9.02 3.53 -1.00
N ASN A 72 -7.73 3.67 -1.35
CA ASN A 72 -7.24 4.26 -2.60
C ASN A 72 -7.93 5.57 -3.03
N VAL A 73 -8.21 6.46 -2.08
CA VAL A 73 -8.93 7.70 -2.36
C VAL A 73 -8.48 8.83 -1.46
N CYS A 74 -8.54 10.07 -1.95
CA CYS A 74 -8.33 11.25 -1.13
C CYS A 74 -9.48 11.42 -0.13
N VAL A 75 -9.15 11.42 1.16
CA VAL A 75 -10.08 11.53 2.30
C VAL A 75 -9.75 12.75 3.14
N ARG A 76 -10.68 13.18 3.99
CA ARG A 76 -10.44 14.32 4.90
C ARG A 76 -9.39 13.95 5.95
N LYS A 77 -8.43 14.85 6.14
CA LYS A 77 -7.39 14.71 7.17
C LYS A 77 -8.00 14.61 8.58
N ASN A 78 -7.45 13.76 9.43
CA ASN A 78 -7.85 13.50 10.82
C ASN A 78 -9.30 13.02 10.96
N GLN A 79 -9.82 12.29 9.98
CA GLN A 79 -11.14 11.65 10.04
C GLN A 79 -11.00 10.13 10.03
N GLU A 80 -12.13 9.42 10.16
CA GLU A 80 -12.18 7.96 10.28
C GLU A 80 -11.38 7.22 9.19
N ARG A 81 -11.47 7.67 7.94
CA ARG A 81 -10.78 7.07 6.79
C ARG A 81 -9.34 7.53 6.59
N ASP A 82 -8.85 8.50 7.38
CA ASP A 82 -7.45 8.89 7.36
C ASP A 82 -6.60 7.76 7.98
N ASP A 83 -5.74 7.16 7.16
CA ASP A 83 -4.77 6.12 7.51
C ASP A 83 -3.31 6.61 7.32
N CYS A 84 -3.09 7.92 7.25
CA CYS A 84 -1.75 8.53 7.13
C CYS A 84 -0.80 8.10 8.25
N ASN A 85 -1.33 8.00 9.48
CA ASN A 85 -0.59 7.60 10.68
C ASN A 85 -0.97 6.20 11.18
N LYS A 86 -1.76 5.44 10.41
CA LYS A 86 -2.16 4.08 10.78
C LYS A 86 -1.22 3.10 10.09
N THR A 87 -0.87 2.02 10.78
CA THR A 87 -0.09 0.88 10.25
C THR A 87 -0.82 0.09 9.17
N SER A 88 -2.04 0.50 8.80
CA SER A 88 -2.85 -0.09 7.74
C SER A 88 -2.29 0.28 6.35
N SER A 89 -1.06 -0.12 6.07
CA SER A 89 -0.49 -0.23 4.73
C SER A 89 -0.93 -1.53 4.05
N LEU A 90 -2.13 -2.03 4.36
CA LEU A 90 -2.61 -3.39 4.02
C LEU A 90 -2.85 -3.62 2.52
N GLY A 91 -2.36 -2.73 1.65
CA GLY A 91 -2.41 -2.87 0.22
C GLY A 91 -1.09 -2.44 -0.43
N GLY A 92 -0.67 -3.23 -1.41
CA GLY A 92 0.56 -3.04 -2.16
C GLY A 92 1.78 -3.76 -1.59
N ILE A 93 1.67 -4.53 -0.50
CA ILE A 93 2.81 -5.25 0.09
C ILE A 93 3.00 -6.57 -0.68
N SER A 94 4.15 -6.77 -1.33
CA SER A 94 4.51 -8.08 -1.89
C SER A 94 5.00 -9.03 -0.82
N ASP A 95 4.81 -10.32 -1.07
CA ASP A 95 5.16 -11.40 -0.14
C ASP A 95 4.55 -11.13 1.25
N ASP A 96 3.35 -10.56 1.26
CA ASP A 96 2.62 -10.26 2.47
C ASP A 96 2.15 -11.57 3.09
N LYS A 97 2.54 -11.79 4.35
CA LYS A 97 2.18 -12.97 5.12
C LYS A 97 0.66 -13.13 5.25
N LEU A 98 -0.09 -12.03 5.16
CA LEU A 98 -1.55 -12.05 5.13
C LEU A 98 -2.09 -12.82 3.90
N CYS A 99 -1.33 -12.86 2.82
CA CYS A 99 -1.68 -13.54 1.58
C CYS A 99 -1.21 -15.01 1.54
N ASP A 100 -0.64 -15.57 2.62
CA ASP A 100 -0.13 -16.95 2.62
C ASP A 100 -1.23 -17.99 2.44
N ASP A 101 -2.40 -17.78 3.04
CA ASP A 101 -3.54 -18.71 2.97
C ASP A 101 -4.17 -18.73 1.56
N TYR A 102 -4.38 -17.54 0.98
CA TYR A 102 -4.93 -17.38 -0.37
C TYR A 102 -4.09 -16.38 -1.19
N PRO A 103 -2.98 -16.83 -1.80
CA PRO A 103 -2.06 -15.93 -2.51
C PRO A 103 -2.63 -15.33 -3.79
N ASN A 104 -3.69 -15.93 -4.32
CA ASN A 104 -4.49 -15.43 -5.44
C ASN A 104 -5.97 -15.52 -5.09
N GLY A 105 -6.44 -14.69 -4.13
CA GLY A 105 -7.79 -14.78 -3.59
C GLY A 105 -8.09 -13.70 -2.55
N ASN A 106 -9.17 -13.87 -1.78
CA ASN A 106 -9.54 -12.91 -0.73
C ASN A 106 -9.10 -13.44 0.64
N ASN A 107 -8.36 -12.63 1.37
CA ASN A 107 -7.88 -12.94 2.73
C ASN A 107 -8.59 -12.06 3.76
N ARG A 108 -8.56 -12.51 5.02
CA ARG A 108 -9.23 -11.82 6.13
C ARG A 108 -8.52 -10.50 6.43
N ASN A 109 -9.28 -9.43 6.67
CA ASN A 109 -8.72 -8.26 7.34
C ASN A 109 -8.59 -8.56 8.85
N PRO A 110 -7.37 -8.59 9.42
CA PRO A 110 -7.16 -8.94 10.83
C PRO A 110 -7.76 -7.90 11.80
N GLU A 111 -7.98 -6.67 11.35
CA GLU A 111 -8.46 -5.57 12.20
C GLU A 111 -9.98 -5.37 12.11
N ASN A 112 -10.63 -5.85 11.04
CA ASN A 112 -12.05 -5.56 10.78
C ASN A 112 -12.77 -6.65 9.97
N CYS A 113 -13.68 -7.37 10.63
CA CYS A 113 -14.52 -8.39 9.99
C CYS A 113 -15.42 -7.89 8.86
N HIS A 114 -15.77 -6.60 8.84
CA HIS A 114 -16.57 -5.99 7.77
C HIS A 114 -15.76 -5.71 6.49
N SER A 115 -14.55 -6.26 6.39
CA SER A 115 -13.70 -6.07 5.23
C SER A 115 -12.78 -7.27 4.99
N TYR A 116 -12.19 -7.29 3.80
CA TYR A 116 -11.25 -8.32 3.36
C TYR A 116 -10.17 -7.70 2.48
N ILE A 117 -9.10 -8.44 2.25
CA ILE A 117 -7.94 -7.99 1.48
C ILE A 117 -7.75 -8.97 0.32
N PRO A 118 -8.02 -8.53 -0.93
CA PRO A 118 -7.64 -9.31 -2.10
C PRO A 118 -6.12 -9.44 -2.16
N CYS A 119 -5.66 -10.58 -2.64
CA CYS A 119 -4.25 -10.85 -2.89
C CYS A 119 -4.06 -11.38 -4.31
N PHE A 120 -2.96 -10.98 -4.93
CA PHE A 120 -2.53 -11.49 -6.22
C PHE A 120 -1.05 -11.78 -6.18
N ASN A 121 -0.65 -13.02 -6.44
CA ASN A 121 0.73 -13.50 -6.33
C ASN A 121 1.42 -13.06 -5.02
N HIS A 122 0.81 -13.39 -3.88
CA HIS A 122 1.28 -13.01 -2.52
C HIS A 122 1.36 -11.49 -2.27
N THR A 123 0.86 -10.65 -3.18
CA THR A 123 0.81 -9.20 -2.99
C THR A 123 -0.55 -8.82 -2.43
N SER A 124 -0.60 -8.24 -1.24
CA SER A 124 -1.85 -7.72 -0.68
C SER A 124 -2.32 -6.51 -1.48
N MET A 125 -3.63 -6.35 -1.60
CA MET A 125 -4.26 -5.25 -2.30
C MET A 125 -5.10 -4.41 -1.36
N THR A 126 -5.65 -3.33 -1.89
CA THR A 126 -6.52 -2.41 -1.15
C THR A 126 -7.66 -3.14 -0.45
N VAL A 127 -7.90 -2.73 0.80
CA VAL A 127 -8.96 -3.30 1.63
C VAL A 127 -10.31 -3.08 0.98
N MET A 128 -11.05 -4.17 0.81
CA MET A 128 -12.39 -4.18 0.27
C MET A 128 -13.41 -4.26 1.40
N GLN A 129 -14.35 -3.32 1.43
CA GLN A 129 -15.43 -3.34 2.41
C GLN A 129 -16.51 -4.33 1.98
N CYS A 130 -17.02 -5.09 2.93
CA CYS A 130 -18.23 -5.87 2.73
C CYS A 130 -19.44 -4.94 2.59
N PRO A 131 -20.42 -5.29 1.74
CA PRO A 131 -21.71 -4.59 1.71
C PRO A 131 -22.41 -4.68 3.07
N ASP A 132 -23.12 -3.61 3.45
CA ASP A 132 -23.90 -3.54 4.69
C ASP A 132 -23.10 -3.99 5.93
N ARG A 133 -23.80 -4.53 6.94
CA ARG A 133 -23.21 -5.07 8.17
C ARG A 133 -22.74 -6.53 7.98
N LEU A 134 -22.35 -6.92 6.77
CA LEU A 134 -21.87 -8.28 6.49
C LEU A 134 -20.42 -8.45 6.93
N HIS A 135 -20.07 -9.69 7.26
CA HIS A 135 -18.72 -10.07 7.66
C HIS A 135 -18.10 -10.94 6.58
N PHE A 136 -16.82 -10.72 6.28
CA PHE A 136 -16.11 -11.59 5.35
C PHE A 136 -15.93 -12.99 5.95
N SER A 137 -16.32 -14.01 5.19
CA SER A 137 -15.97 -15.39 5.49
C SER A 137 -14.83 -15.87 4.61
N LEU A 138 -13.73 -16.30 5.23
CA LEU A 138 -12.57 -16.83 4.52
C LEU A 138 -12.91 -18.20 3.91
N LYS A 139 -13.56 -19.08 4.68
CA LYS A 139 -14.02 -20.40 4.20
C LYS A 139 -14.98 -20.32 3.01
N LEU A 140 -15.88 -19.33 2.98
CA LEU A 140 -16.85 -19.15 1.90
C LEU A 140 -16.39 -18.17 0.81
N GLN A 141 -15.23 -17.53 1.00
CA GLN A 141 -14.64 -16.52 0.11
C GLN A 141 -15.62 -15.39 -0.27
N ARG A 142 -16.51 -14.99 0.67
CA ARG A 142 -17.52 -13.95 0.44
C ARG A 142 -18.01 -13.31 1.72
N CYS A 143 -18.61 -12.13 1.60
CA CYS A 143 -19.32 -11.49 2.69
C CYS A 143 -20.64 -12.21 2.98
N VAL A 144 -20.85 -12.57 4.25
CA VAL A 144 -22.02 -13.29 4.75
C VAL A 144 -22.55 -12.63 6.02
N LEU A 145 -23.70 -13.08 6.53
CA LEU A 145 -24.18 -12.61 7.83
C LEU A 145 -23.18 -12.96 8.92
N ALA A 146 -23.05 -12.11 9.95
CA ALA A 146 -22.08 -12.31 11.03
C ALA A 146 -22.14 -13.71 11.66
N LYS A 147 -23.35 -14.27 11.84
CA LYS A 147 -23.58 -15.61 12.40
C LYS A 147 -23.08 -16.77 11.51
N GLU A 148 -22.83 -16.50 10.24
CA GLU A 148 -22.37 -17.47 9.22
C GLU A 148 -20.89 -17.28 8.89
N SER A 149 -20.27 -16.21 9.42
CA SER A 149 -18.88 -15.90 9.20
C SER A 149 -17.98 -16.68 10.16
N ASP A 150 -16.80 -17.05 9.67
CA ASP A 150 -15.67 -17.60 10.41
C ASP A 150 -14.69 -16.52 10.88
N CYS A 151 -15.14 -15.26 10.99
CA CYS A 151 -14.30 -14.14 11.40
C CYS A 151 -14.04 -14.09 12.90
N GLU A 152 -12.76 -14.25 13.25
CA GLU A 152 -12.23 -14.04 14.60
C GLU A 152 -11.23 -12.89 14.52
N ILE A 153 -11.55 -11.73 15.12
CA ILE A 153 -10.60 -10.62 15.21
C ILE A 153 -9.56 -11.00 16.26
N GLU A 154 -8.30 -11.08 15.87
CA GLU A 154 -7.22 -11.28 16.84
C GLU A 154 -7.20 -10.08 17.79
N LYS A 155 -7.59 -10.31 19.06
CA LYS A 155 -7.46 -9.29 20.09
C LYS A 155 -5.97 -9.05 20.29
N SER A 156 -5.48 -7.85 19.97
CA SER A 156 -4.10 -7.45 20.20
C SER A 156 -3.69 -7.83 21.63
N LYS A 157 -2.63 -8.63 21.77
CA LYS A 157 -1.99 -8.86 23.07
C LYS A 157 -1.52 -7.49 23.58
N ASN A 158 -2.16 -7.04 24.65
CA ASN A 158 -1.76 -5.86 25.42
C ASN A 158 -0.53 -6.18 26.27
#